data_AF-A0A246B6G4-F1
#
_entry.id   AF-A0A246B6G4-F1
#
_cell.length_a   1.000
_cell.length_b   1.000
_cell.length_c   1.000
_cell.angle_alpha   90.00
_cell.angle_beta   90.00
_cell.angle_gamma   90.00
#
_symmetry.space_group_name_H-M   'P 1'
#
loop_
_entity.id
_entity.type
_entity.pdbx_description
1 polymer ?
#
loop_
_entity_poly.entity_id
_entity_poly.type
_entity_poly.pdbx_seq_one_letter_code
_entity_poly.pdbx_strand_id
1 'polypeptide(L)' 'YLINVVMRNDEKKTDFKPFSKRWIIERTFSWFDNDRRLCRNYELLMENSENMVKLSAIKNLLNKI' A
#
# COMPACT_ATOMS: atom_id res chain seq x y z
N TYR A 1 40.15 -8.53 -12.92
CA TYR A 1 38.99 -7.93 -13.61
C TYR A 1 38.71 -6.58 -12.98
N LEU A 2 38.75 -5.50 -13.75
CA LEU A 2 38.38 -4.15 -13.29
C LEU A 2 36.86 -4.01 -13.42
N ILE A 3 36.17 -3.92 -12.29
CA ILE A 3 34.72 -3.66 -12.27
C ILE A 3 34.54 -2.16 -12.41
N ASN A 4 33.85 -1.72 -13.46
CA ASN A 4 33.51 -0.32 -13.65
C ASN A 4 32.09 -0.07 -13.10
N VAL A 5 31.97 0.76 -12.07
CA VAL A 5 30.68 1.13 -11.49
C VAL A 5 30.12 2.30 -12.28
N VAL A 6 29.20 2.02 -13.20
CA VAL A 6 28.48 3.05 -13.95
C VAL A 6 27.28 3.50 -13.12
N MET A 7 27.29 4.75 -12.66
CA MET A 7 26.12 5.34 -11.98
C MET A 7 24.98 5.55 -12.99
N ARG A 8 23.73 5.25 -12.61
CA ARG A 8 22.57 5.63 -13.43
C ARG A 8 22.48 7.15 -13.42
N ASN A 9 22.59 7.73 -14.60
CA ASN A 9 22.57 9.17 -14.89
C ASN A 9 21.83 10.01 -13.81
N ASP A 10 22.60 10.73 -12.99
CA ASP A 10 22.10 11.60 -11.89
C ASP A 10 21.27 12.79 -12.41
N GLU A 11 21.26 13.02 -13.72
CA GLU A 11 20.58 14.13 -14.40
C GLU A 11 19.06 14.02 -14.40
N LYS A 12 18.49 12.83 -14.15
CA LYS A 12 17.04 12.65 -13.99
C LYS A 12 16.63 12.63 -12.51
N LYS A 13 16.99 13.67 -11.77
CA LYS A 13 16.30 13.99 -10.52
C LYS A 13 14.99 14.71 -10.86
N THR A 14 14.01 13.97 -11.37
CA THR A 14 12.63 14.46 -11.33
C THR A 14 12.25 14.54 -9.86
N ASP A 15 12.15 15.75 -9.32
CA ASP A 15 11.68 15.95 -7.95
C ASP A 15 10.35 15.22 -7.77
N PHE A 16 10.26 14.42 -6.71
CA PHE A 16 9.03 13.72 -6.38
C PHE A 16 7.98 14.75 -5.97
N LYS A 17 7.05 15.03 -6.90
CA LYS A 17 5.91 15.90 -6.65
C LYS A 17 4.69 15.04 -6.36
N PRO A 18 4.34 14.81 -5.08
CA PRO A 18 3.15 14.02 -4.75
C PRO A 18 1.89 14.71 -5.28
N PHE A 19 0.95 13.91 -5.75
CA PHE A 19 -0.38 14.42 -6.14
C PHE A 19 -1.10 14.99 -4.92
N SER A 20 -1.87 16.06 -5.15
CA SER A 20 -2.73 16.63 -4.10
C SER A 20 -3.66 15.56 -3.54
N LYS A 21 -3.79 15.51 -2.21
CA LYS A 21 -4.60 14.54 -1.44
C LYS A 21 -4.19 13.06 -1.54
N ARG A 22 -3.04 12.74 -2.14
CA ARG A 22 -2.47 11.37 -2.15
C ARG A 22 -2.38 10.74 -0.75
N TRP A 23 -2.11 11.57 0.27
CA TRP A 23 -2.03 11.14 1.66
C TRP A 23 -3.29 10.43 2.16
N ILE A 24 -4.48 10.75 1.61
CA ILE A 24 -5.74 10.13 2.03
C ILE A 24 -5.72 8.64 1.67
N ILE A 25 -5.31 8.33 0.44
CA ILE A 25 -5.23 6.96 -0.07
C ILE A 25 -4.16 6.18 0.69
N GLU A 26 -2.97 6.78 0.86
CA GLU A 26 -1.87 6.15 1.61
C GLU A 26 -2.27 5.86 3.06
N ARG A 27 -3.02 6.77 3.69
CA ARG A 27 -3.56 6.58 5.03
C ARG A 27 -4.58 5.44 5.11
N THR A 28 -5.44 5.29 4.09
CA THR A 28 -6.35 4.15 4.01
C THR A 28 -5.58 2.83 3.93
N PHE A 29 -4.51 2.77 3.13
CA PHE A 29 -3.64 1.59 3.07
C PHE A 29 -2.93 1.31 4.40
N SER A 30 -2.44 2.33 5.11
CA SER A 30 -1.87 2.15 6.45
C SER A 30 -2.86 1.55 7.45
N TRP A 31 -4.15 1.86 7.35
CA TRP A 31 -5.18 1.24 8.20
C TRP A 31 -5.43 -0.22 7.86
N PHE A 32 -5.34 -0.60 6.58
CA PHE A 32 -5.42 -2.01 6.18
C PHE A 32 -4.20 -2.80 6.64
N ASP A 33 -3.00 -2.21 6.57
CA ASP A 33 -1.77 -2.85 7.04
C ASP A 33 -1.79 -3.10 8.55
N ASN A 34 -2.44 -2.21 9.31
CA ASN A 34 -2.65 -2.37 10.75
C ASN A 34 -3.74 -3.41 11.09
N ASP A 35 -4.60 -3.83 10.15
CA ASP A 35 -5.59 -4.87 10.43
C ASP A 35 -4.94 -6.25 10.38
N ARG A 36 -4.68 -6.83 11.56
CA ARG A 36 -4.03 -8.13 11.70
C ARG A 36 -4.70 -9.24 10.86
N ARG A 37 -6.00 -9.13 10.59
CA ARG A 37 -6.74 -10.10 9.74
C ARG A 37 -6.27 -10.12 8.29
N LEU A 38 -5.78 -9.00 7.78
CA LEU A 38 -5.30 -8.84 6.40
C LEU A 38 -3.80 -9.13 6.23
N CYS A 39 -3.06 -9.35 7.33
CA CYS A 39 -1.62 -9.61 7.30
C CYS A 39 -1.23 -10.79 6.38
N ARG A 40 -2.11 -11.79 6.24
CA ARG A 40 -1.98 -12.88 5.28
C ARG A 40 -3.33 -13.22 4.68
N ASN A 41 -3.32 -13.60 3.40
CA ASN A 41 -4.48 -14.18 2.76
C ASN A 41 -4.58 -15.66 3.16
N TYR A 42 -5.56 -15.99 3.99
CA TYR A 42 -5.83 -17.36 4.43
C TYR A 42 -6.94 -18.03 3.62
N GLU A 43 -7.60 -17.29 2.72
CA GLU A 43 -8.77 -17.82 2.04
C GLU A 43 -8.39 -18.69 0.85
N LEU A 44 -9.19 -19.74 0.64
CA LEU A 44 -9.02 -20.64 -0.49
C LEU A 44 -9.42 -19.99 -1.82
N LEU A 45 -10.50 -19.19 -1.79
CA LEU A 45 -11.08 -18.53 -2.96
C LEU A 45 -10.78 -17.04 -2.94
N MET A 46 -10.52 -16.47 -4.12
CA MET A 46 -10.23 -15.05 -4.28
C MET A 46 -11.43 -14.17 -3.86
N GLU A 47 -12.66 -14.64 -4.10
CA GLU A 47 -13.88 -13.96 -3.66
C GLU A 47 -13.94 -13.80 -2.14
N ASN A 48 -13.51 -14.82 -1.39
CA ASN A 48 -13.47 -14.78 0.06
C ASN A 48 -12.39 -13.79 0.53
N SER A 49 -11.24 -13.76 -0.13
CA SER A 49 -10.18 -12.78 0.14
C SER A 49 -10.67 -11.35 -0.08
N GLU A 50 -11.40 -11.11 -1.17
CA GLU A 50 -12.00 -9.80 -1.46
C GLU A 50 -13.01 -9.40 -0.38
N ASN A 51 -13.85 -10.34 0.07
CA ASN A 51 -14.81 -10.10 1.13
C ASN A 51 -14.13 -9.74 2.47
N MET A 52 -12.96 -10.32 2.78
CA MET A 52 -12.20 -9.95 3.97
C MET A 52 -11.68 -8.50 3.91
N VAL A 53 -11.25 -8.03 2.73
CA VAL A 53 -10.84 -6.64 2.54
C VAL A 53 -12.04 -5.70 2.71
N LYS A 54 -13.20 -6.04 2.12
CA LYS A 54 -14.45 -5.27 2.29
C LYS A 54 -14.85 -5.17 3.76
N LEU A 55 -14.76 -6.29 4.50
CA LEU A 55 -15.07 -6.32 5.93
C LEU A 55 -14.13 -5.42 6.75
N SER A 56 -12.83 -5.43 6.43
CA SER A 56 -11.85 -4.53 7.06
C SER A 56 -12.15 -3.06 6.79
N ALA A 57 -12.61 -2.73 5.57
CA ALA A 57 -13.01 -1.37 5.21
C ALA A 57 -14.21 -0.89 6.05
N ILE A 58 -15.24 -1.75 6.20
CA ILE A 58 -16.43 -1.46 7.03
C ILE A 58 -16.02 -1.27 8.49
N LYS A 59 -15.19 -2.16 9.04
CA LYS A 59 -14.65 -2.06 10.41
C LYS A 59 -13.91 -0.74 10.63
N ASN A 60 -13.05 -0.35 9.69
CA ASN A 60 -12.32 0.92 9.77
C ASN A 60 -13.25 2.14 9.72
N LEU A 61 -14.35 2.06 8.97
CA LEU A 61 -15.34 3.13 8.88
C LEU A 61 -16.14 3.25 10.18
N LEU A 62 -16.61 2.12 10.72
CA LEU A 62 -17.34 2.07 11.99
C LEU A 62 -16.51 2.59 13.17
N ASN A 63 -15.22 2.27 13.23
CA ASN A 63 -14.32 2.76 14.28
C ASN A 63 -14.03 4.27 14.22
N LYS A 64 -14.47 4.96 13.16
CA LYS A 64 -14.21 6.38 12.92
C LYS A 64 -15.48 7.25 12.95
N ILE A 65 -16.63 6.62 13.11
CA ILE A 65 -17.90 7.29 13.46
C ILE A 65 -17.89 7.52 14.97
#